data_AF-A0A1I1NXT0-F1
#
_entry.id   AF-A0A1I1NXT0-F1
#
_cell.length_a   1.000
_cell.length_b   1.000
_cell.length_c   1.000
_cell.angle_alpha   90.00
_cell.angle_beta   90.00
_cell.angle_gamma   90.00
#
_symmetry.space_group_name_H-M   'P 1'
#
loop_
_entity.id
_entity.type
_entity.pdbx_description
1 polymer ?
#
loop_
_entity_poly.entity_id
_entity_poly.type
_entity_poly.pdbx_seq_one_letter_code
_entity_poly.pdbx_strand_id
1 'polypeptide(L)'
;MNAIIYARVSTTKEAQETSLVRQKDELLHLAKQYQMNVVRVVEEKASGYSIERDGILEVLDTIRDEHVDVLLIQDETRLGRGNAKIALMHCLNKEEVKVYTHAHNGELQLSDSDSMVLDIIGIVEEYQRKIHNLKIKRGMKRAVENGFRPEKNLKNRHLSTGREKKEVPIEEIVRLRRNELTFEEIAATLRGFGHDVSKATVHRRYVEYTKQSLDKQG
;
A
#
# COMPACT_ATOMS: atom_id res chain seq x y z
N MET A 1 16.78 -2.81 -7.26
CA MET A 1 15.61 -3.68 -7.09
C MET A 1 15.97 -4.73 -6.06
N ASN A 2 15.30 -4.71 -4.92
CA ASN A 2 15.49 -5.67 -3.84
C ASN A 2 14.70 -6.93 -4.18
N ALA A 3 15.35 -8.09 -4.09
CA ALA A 3 14.76 -9.37 -4.40
C ALA A 3 14.87 -10.32 -3.20
N ILE A 4 13.84 -11.14 -3.01
CA ILE A 4 13.86 -12.26 -2.10
C ILE A 4 13.80 -13.56 -2.90
N ILE A 5 14.60 -14.56 -2.52
CA ILE A 5 14.59 -15.88 -3.13
C ILE A 5 13.75 -16.82 -2.29
N TYR A 6 12.89 -17.59 -2.95
CA TYR A 6 12.13 -18.66 -2.31
C TYR A 6 12.30 -19.98 -3.06
N ALA A 7 12.92 -20.95 -2.38
CA ALA A 7 13.13 -22.31 -2.87
C ALA A 7 12.30 -23.29 -2.05
N ARG A 8 11.60 -24.21 -2.72
CA ARG A 8 10.72 -25.19 -2.04
C ARG A 8 10.87 -26.58 -2.62
N VAL A 9 10.81 -27.58 -1.75
CA VAL A 9 10.71 -29.00 -2.12
C VAL A 9 9.60 -29.69 -1.35
N SER A 10 9.03 -30.74 -1.94
CA SER A 10 7.81 -31.38 -1.43
C SER A 10 8.03 -32.49 -0.39
N THR A 11 9.23 -33.06 -0.26
CA THR A 11 9.47 -34.25 0.60
C THR A 11 10.89 -34.34 1.20
N THR A 12 11.03 -35.20 2.23
CA THR A 12 12.20 -35.42 3.11
C THR A 12 13.27 -36.39 2.56
N LYS A 13 13.29 -36.69 1.26
CA LYS A 13 14.35 -37.56 0.70
C LYS A 13 15.65 -36.77 0.55
N GLU A 14 16.80 -37.32 0.96
CA GLU A 14 18.14 -36.71 0.85
C GLU A 14 18.45 -36.20 -0.57
N ALA A 15 17.92 -36.87 -1.60
CA ALA A 15 18.01 -36.46 -3.00
C ALA A 15 17.36 -35.09 -3.31
N GLN A 16 16.61 -34.49 -2.39
CA GLN A 16 16.00 -33.16 -2.56
C GLN A 16 16.79 -32.04 -1.86
N GLU A 17 17.77 -32.33 -1.01
CA GLU A 17 18.66 -31.28 -0.49
C GLU A 17 19.56 -30.72 -1.59
N THR A 18 20.09 -31.61 -2.46
CA THR A 18 20.77 -31.20 -3.69
C THR A 18 19.85 -30.41 -4.63
N SER A 19 18.54 -30.66 -4.60
CA SER A 19 17.56 -29.89 -5.39
C SER A 19 17.33 -28.47 -4.85
N LEU A 20 17.31 -28.27 -3.53
CA LEU A 20 17.21 -26.93 -2.93
C LEU A 20 18.46 -26.10 -3.22
N VAL A 21 19.65 -26.70 -3.06
CA VAL A 21 20.91 -26.03 -3.38
C VAL A 21 20.94 -25.61 -4.85
N ARG A 22 20.57 -26.51 -5.76
CA ARG A 22 20.47 -26.19 -7.19
C ARG A 22 19.47 -25.07 -7.47
N GLN A 23 18.27 -25.12 -6.87
CA GLN A 23 17.25 -24.08 -7.02
C GLN A 23 17.78 -22.71 -6.59
N LYS A 24 18.47 -22.67 -5.45
CA LYS A 24 19.07 -21.44 -4.93
C LYS A 24 20.13 -20.90 -5.87
N ASP A 25 21.04 -21.73 -6.36
CA ASP A 25 22.09 -21.31 -7.30
C ASP A 25 21.51 -20.78 -8.61
N GLU A 26 20.49 -21.45 -9.16
CA GLU A 26 19.74 -21.00 -10.35
C GLU A 26 19.11 -19.61 -10.13
N LEU A 27 18.51 -19.38 -8.96
CA LEU A 27 17.84 -18.12 -8.62
C LEU A 27 18.83 -17.00 -8.27
N LEU A 28 19.96 -17.32 -7.65
CA LEU A 28 21.05 -16.38 -7.45
C LEU A 28 21.67 -15.94 -8.78
N HIS A 29 21.79 -16.86 -9.74
CA HIS A 29 22.24 -16.53 -11.09
C HIS A 29 21.23 -15.61 -11.79
N LEU A 30 19.93 -15.92 -11.71
CA LEU A 30 18.87 -15.08 -12.25
C LEU A 30 18.89 -13.68 -11.63
N ALA A 31 19.03 -13.56 -10.31
CA ALA A 31 19.15 -12.28 -9.61
C ALA A 31 20.34 -11.47 -10.14
N LYS A 32 21.51 -12.11 -10.33
CA LYS A 32 22.70 -11.46 -10.90
C LYS A 32 22.46 -10.99 -12.33
N GLN A 33 21.83 -11.81 -13.17
CA GLN A 33 21.51 -11.46 -14.56
C GLN A 33 20.65 -10.20 -14.65
N TYR A 34 19.69 -10.05 -13.74
CA TYR A 34 18.80 -8.89 -13.66
C TYR A 34 19.31 -7.78 -12.72
N GLN A 35 20.54 -7.88 -12.21
CA GLN A 35 21.16 -6.89 -11.31
C GLN A 35 20.30 -6.59 -10.07
N MET A 36 19.67 -7.61 -9.52
CA MET A 36 18.85 -7.53 -8.31
C MET A 36 19.70 -7.72 -7.05
N ASN A 37 19.38 -6.97 -6.00
CA ASN A 37 19.98 -7.11 -4.67
C ASN A 37 19.21 -8.17 -3.88
N VAL A 38 19.80 -9.34 -3.64
CA VAL A 38 19.14 -10.41 -2.87
C VAL A 38 19.21 -10.08 -1.39
N VAL A 39 18.07 -9.68 -0.79
CA VAL A 39 17.98 -9.33 0.63
C VAL A 39 17.95 -10.57 1.52
N ARG A 40 17.26 -11.63 1.06
CA ARG A 40 17.06 -12.84 1.82
C ARG A 40 16.84 -14.04 0.90
N VAL A 41 17.23 -15.22 1.40
CA VAL A 41 16.98 -16.51 0.75
C VAL A 41 16.22 -17.37 1.75
N VAL A 42 15.03 -17.81 1.37
CA VAL A 42 14.16 -18.66 2.19
C VAL A 42 14.02 -20.02 1.52
N GLU A 43 14.28 -21.07 2.29
CA GLU A 43 14.26 -22.45 1.85
C GLU A 43 13.20 -23.22 2.65
N GLU A 44 12.26 -23.88 1.96
CA GLU A 44 11.15 -24.57 2.62
C GLU A 44 11.04 -26.04 2.17
N LYS A 45 10.82 -26.93 3.14
CA LYS A 45 10.47 -28.34 2.92
C LYS A 45 8.99 -28.56 3.25
N ALA A 46 8.09 -28.22 2.33
CA ALA A 46 6.65 -28.35 2.53
C ALA A 46 5.91 -28.72 1.24
N SER A 47 4.74 -29.36 1.39
CA SER A 47 3.83 -29.64 0.29
C SER A 47 3.16 -28.35 -0.21
N GLY A 48 2.96 -28.23 -1.53
CA GLY A 48 2.22 -27.11 -2.13
C GLY A 48 0.72 -27.10 -1.85
N TYR A 49 0.20 -28.11 -1.13
CA TYR A 49 -1.18 -28.16 -0.60
C TYR A 49 -1.25 -27.75 0.87
N SER A 50 -0.11 -27.60 1.56
CA SER A 50 -0.11 -27.15 2.97
C SER A 50 -0.56 -25.71 3.04
N ILE A 51 -1.49 -25.43 3.96
CA ILE A 51 -1.96 -24.08 4.26
C ILE A 51 -0.94 -23.35 5.14
N GLU A 52 -0.37 -24.08 6.11
CA GLU A 52 0.70 -23.59 6.99
C GLU A 52 2.05 -23.85 6.32
N ARG A 53 2.68 -22.76 5.86
CA ARG A 53 3.96 -22.74 5.15
C ARG A 53 4.82 -21.64 5.76
N ASP A 54 5.61 -21.99 6.76
CA ASP A 54 6.38 -21.02 7.53
C ASP A 54 7.34 -20.21 6.64
N GLY A 55 7.92 -20.84 5.62
CA GLY A 55 8.81 -20.16 4.68
C GLY A 55 8.08 -19.15 3.80
N ILE A 56 6.85 -19.43 3.35
CA ILE A 56 6.10 -18.42 2.60
C ILE A 56 5.64 -17.27 3.49
N LEU A 57 5.31 -17.55 4.76
CA LEU A 57 4.97 -16.51 5.74
C LEU A 57 6.17 -15.60 6.00
N GLU A 58 7.37 -16.18 6.20
CA GLU A 58 8.62 -15.43 6.32
C GLU A 58 8.90 -14.55 5.10
N VAL A 59 8.61 -15.04 3.89
CA VAL A 59 8.72 -14.25 2.66
C VAL A 59 7.76 -13.05 2.67
N LEU A 60 6.50 -13.26 3.04
CA LEU A 60 5.49 -12.20 3.12
C LEU A 60 5.79 -11.18 4.22
N ASP A 61 6.36 -11.62 5.35
CA ASP A 61 6.83 -10.75 6.42
C ASP A 61 8.01 -9.88 5.93
N THR A 62 9.01 -10.52 5.31
CA THR A 62 10.19 -9.83 4.77
C THR A 62 9.81 -8.82 3.70
N ILE A 63 8.84 -9.15 2.83
CA ILE A 63 8.32 -8.21 1.82
C ILE A 63 7.80 -6.92 2.45
N ARG A 64 7.03 -7.05 3.54
CA ARG A 64 6.41 -5.92 4.23
C ARG A 64 7.43 -5.09 5.02
N ASP A 65 8.43 -5.74 5.61
CA ASP A 65 9.39 -5.09 6.50
C ASP A 65 10.60 -4.48 5.76
N GLU A 66 11.06 -5.13 4.67
CA GLU A 66 12.35 -4.83 4.03
C GLU A 66 12.24 -4.18 2.64
N HIS A 67 11.05 -3.71 2.23
CA HIS A 67 10.81 -3.08 0.92
C HIS A 67 11.37 -3.94 -0.24
N VAL A 68 10.81 -5.14 -0.37
CA VAL A 68 11.17 -6.06 -1.45
C VAL A 68 10.35 -5.75 -2.69
N ASP A 69 11.01 -5.65 -3.84
CA ASP A 69 10.36 -5.38 -5.13
C ASP A 69 10.03 -6.67 -5.90
N VAL A 70 10.82 -7.74 -5.68
CA VAL A 70 10.77 -8.96 -6.49
C VAL A 70 10.85 -10.23 -5.63
N LEU A 71 9.98 -11.20 -5.93
CA LEU A 71 10.09 -12.57 -5.48
C LEU A 71 10.67 -13.45 -6.60
N LEU A 72 11.77 -14.13 -6.33
CA LEU A 72 12.41 -15.09 -7.23
C LEU A 72 12.04 -16.53 -6.84
N ILE A 73 11.48 -17.28 -7.77
CA ILE A 73 11.11 -18.70 -7.61
C ILE A 73 11.56 -19.53 -8.81
N GLN A 74 11.72 -20.84 -8.66
CA GLN A 74 12.08 -21.69 -9.80
C GLN A 74 10.96 -21.72 -10.85
N ASP A 75 9.73 -21.99 -10.40
CA ASP A 75 8.52 -22.14 -11.21
C ASP A 75 7.26 -21.89 -10.37
N GLU A 76 6.10 -21.72 -11.02
CA GLU A 76 4.81 -21.44 -10.37
C GLU A 76 4.40 -22.45 -9.30
N THR A 77 4.82 -23.71 -9.43
CA THR A 77 4.43 -24.75 -8.47
C THR A 77 5.00 -24.47 -7.10
N ARG A 78 6.06 -23.65 -6.97
CA ARG A 78 6.63 -23.22 -5.69
C ARG A 78 5.65 -22.40 -4.85
N LEU A 79 4.82 -21.58 -5.49
CA LEU A 79 3.76 -20.82 -4.82
C LEU A 79 2.59 -21.70 -4.35
N GLY A 80 2.42 -22.89 -4.92
CA GLY A 80 1.39 -23.85 -4.50
C GLY A 80 0.52 -24.28 -5.67
N ARG A 81 -0.68 -24.80 -5.39
CA ARG A 81 -1.64 -25.26 -6.41
C ARG A 81 -3.04 -24.69 -6.16
N GLY A 82 -3.79 -24.48 -7.25
CA GLY A 82 -5.18 -24.01 -7.19
C GLY A 82 -5.33 -22.70 -6.41
N ASN A 83 -6.27 -22.67 -5.46
CA ASN A 83 -6.59 -21.48 -4.66
C ASN A 83 -5.39 -20.94 -3.88
N ALA A 84 -4.45 -21.79 -3.46
CA ALA A 84 -3.25 -21.34 -2.74
C ALA A 84 -2.34 -20.47 -3.61
N LYS A 85 -2.22 -20.79 -4.91
CA LYS A 85 -1.47 -19.99 -5.89
C LYS A 85 -2.10 -18.61 -6.02
N ILE A 86 -3.42 -18.59 -6.26
CA ILE A 86 -4.19 -17.35 -6.44
C ILE A 86 -4.12 -16.47 -5.19
N ALA A 87 -4.27 -17.05 -4.00
CA ALA A 87 -4.21 -16.30 -2.75
C ALA A 87 -2.83 -15.63 -2.55
N LEU A 88 -1.73 -16.35 -2.81
CA LEU A 88 -0.40 -15.75 -2.73
C LEU A 88 -0.17 -14.69 -3.80
N MET A 89 -0.57 -14.94 -5.06
CA MET A 89 -0.45 -13.95 -6.12
C MET A 89 -1.23 -12.66 -5.78
N HIS A 90 -2.41 -12.80 -5.18
CA HIS A 90 -3.18 -11.66 -4.67
C HIS A 90 -2.43 -10.88 -3.59
N CYS A 91 -1.83 -11.58 -2.62
CA CYS A 91 -1.00 -10.94 -1.59
C CYS A 91 0.21 -10.20 -2.19
N LEU A 92 0.93 -10.84 -3.11
CA LEU A 92 2.12 -10.25 -3.75
C LEU A 92 1.75 -9.03 -4.60
N ASN A 93 0.69 -9.12 -5.40
CA ASN A 93 0.22 -8.00 -6.23
C ASN A 93 -0.22 -6.81 -5.37
N LYS A 94 -0.83 -7.06 -4.22
CA LYS A 94 -1.25 -6.01 -3.29
C LYS A 94 -0.07 -5.24 -2.68
N GLU A 95 1.05 -5.92 -2.47
CA GLU A 95 2.31 -5.31 -2.02
C GLU A 95 3.17 -4.82 -3.20
N GLU A 96 2.62 -4.80 -4.43
CA GLU A 96 3.31 -4.39 -5.67
C GLU A 96 4.58 -5.20 -5.98
N VAL A 97 4.68 -6.43 -5.46
CA VAL A 97 5.81 -7.33 -5.67
C VAL A 97 5.66 -8.11 -6.96
N LYS A 98 6.69 -8.06 -7.80
CA LYS A 98 6.75 -8.86 -9.04
C LYS A 98 7.31 -10.24 -8.76
N VAL A 99 6.81 -11.24 -9.50
CA VAL A 99 7.34 -12.61 -9.39
C VAL A 99 8.22 -12.89 -10.60
N TYR A 100 9.45 -13.32 -10.39
CA TYR A 100 10.38 -13.73 -11.43
C TYR A 100 10.63 -15.22 -11.32
N THR A 101 10.65 -15.90 -12.47
CA THR A 101 10.84 -17.35 -12.52
C THR A 101 12.07 -17.74 -13.30
N HIS A 102 12.79 -18.77 -12.83
CA HIS A 102 13.87 -19.37 -13.60
C HIS A 102 13.34 -20.08 -14.85
N ALA A 103 12.20 -20.78 -14.74
CA ALA A 103 11.59 -21.51 -15.85
C ALA A 103 11.28 -20.64 -17.10
N HIS A 104 10.89 -19.38 -16.90
CA HIS A 104 10.63 -18.43 -17.98
C HIS A 104 11.77 -17.42 -18.19
N ASN A 105 12.85 -17.51 -17.40
CA ASN A 105 13.95 -16.56 -17.36
C ASN A 105 13.46 -15.09 -17.38
N GLY A 106 12.53 -14.76 -16.47
CA GLY A 106 11.87 -13.44 -16.46
C GLY A 106 10.65 -13.35 -15.55
N GLU A 107 9.92 -12.25 -15.69
CA GLU A 107 8.71 -11.95 -14.91
C GLU A 107 7.58 -12.93 -15.26
N LEU A 108 6.98 -13.52 -14.23
CA LEU A 108 5.87 -14.46 -14.34
C LEU A 108 4.68 -13.77 -15.00
N GLN A 109 4.24 -14.30 -16.13
CA GLN A 109 3.02 -13.86 -16.78
C GLN A 109 1.85 -14.67 -16.25
N LEU A 110 0.86 -13.98 -15.70
CA LEU A 110 -0.40 -14.62 -15.32
C LEU A 110 -1.19 -14.99 -16.57
N SER A 111 -1.90 -16.10 -16.50
CA SER A 111 -2.90 -16.43 -17.52
C SER A 111 -4.08 -15.47 -17.45
N ASP A 112 -4.79 -15.26 -18.56
CA ASP A 112 -6.01 -14.44 -18.60
C ASP A 112 -7.05 -14.90 -17.56
N SER A 113 -7.12 -16.22 -17.32
CA SER A 113 -7.99 -16.81 -16.32
C SER A 113 -7.55 -16.46 -14.89
N ASP A 114 -6.26 -16.56 -14.58
CA ASP A 114 -5.73 -16.19 -13.26
C ASP A 114 -5.91 -14.69 -12.99
N SER A 115 -5.65 -13.85 -14.00
CA SER A 115 -5.85 -12.40 -13.91
C SER A 115 -7.32 -12.05 -13.63
N MET A 116 -8.26 -12.65 -14.36
CA MET A 116 -9.69 -12.44 -14.14
C MET A 116 -10.12 -12.83 -12.72
N VAL A 117 -9.60 -13.94 -12.19
CA VAL A 117 -9.92 -14.38 -10.81
C VAL A 117 -9.40 -13.37 -9.78
N LEU A 118 -8.20 -12.83 -9.97
CA LEU A 118 -7.64 -11.81 -9.07
C LEU A 118 -8.47 -10.51 -9.10
N ASP A 119 -8.88 -10.07 -10.29
CA ASP A 119 -9.75 -8.89 -10.44
C ASP A 119 -11.09 -9.08 -9.70
N ILE A 120 -11.70 -10.27 -9.84
CA ILE A 120 -12.94 -10.62 -9.14
C ILE A 120 -12.73 -10.60 -7.62
N ILE A 121 -11.63 -11.15 -7.12
CA ILE A 121 -11.31 -11.11 -5.68
C ILE A 121 -11.20 -9.66 -5.21
N GLY A 122 -10.51 -8.79 -5.96
CA GLY A 122 -10.40 -7.37 -5.64
C GLY A 122 -11.75 -6.66 -5.54
N ILE A 123 -12.67 -6.94 -6.48
CA ILE A 123 -14.05 -6.40 -6.44
C ILE A 123 -14.80 -6.90 -5.21
N VAL A 124 -14.70 -8.19 -4.90
CA VAL A 124 -15.37 -8.79 -3.73
C VAL A 124 -14.84 -8.17 -2.43
N GLU A 125 -13.52 -7.96 -2.32
CA GLU A 125 -12.91 -7.32 -1.15
C GLU A 125 -13.39 -5.87 -0.95
N GLU A 126 -13.47 -5.09 -2.04
CA GLU A 126 -13.99 -3.73 -1.98
C GLU A 126 -15.45 -3.71 -1.50
N TYR A 127 -16.25 -4.65 -2.01
CA TYR A 127 -17.64 -4.79 -1.61
C TYR A 127 -17.79 -5.18 -0.13
N GLN A 128 -16.98 -6.13 0.36
CA GLN A 128 -16.94 -6.50 1.77
C GLN A 128 -16.58 -5.30 2.66
N ARG A 129 -15.59 -4.49 2.25
CA ARG A 129 -15.20 -3.27 2.95
C ARG A 129 -16.35 -2.27 3.02
N LYS A 130 -17.09 -2.07 1.93
CA LYS A 130 -18.29 -1.19 1.90
C LYS A 130 -19.36 -1.68 2.87
N ILE A 131 -19.69 -2.97 2.86
CA ILE A 131 -20.65 -3.56 3.80
C ILE A 131 -20.20 -3.38 5.26
N HIS A 132 -18.92 -3.62 5.54
CA HIS A 132 -18.37 -3.47 6.88
C HIS A 132 -18.50 -2.02 7.39
N ASN A 133 -18.12 -1.05 6.55
CA ASN A 133 -18.27 0.38 6.86
C ASN A 133 -19.74 0.79 7.07
N LEU A 134 -20.67 0.23 6.29
CA LEU A 134 -22.10 0.45 6.48
C LEU A 134 -22.60 -0.12 7.82
N LYS A 135 -22.13 -1.30 8.24
CA LYS A 135 -22.43 -1.89 9.54
C LYS A 135 -21.91 -1.02 10.68
N ILE A 136 -20.66 -0.55 10.61
CA ILE A 136 -20.08 0.39 11.59
C ILE A 136 -20.92 1.67 11.65
N LYS A 137 -21.22 2.30 10.51
CA LYS A 137 -21.99 3.55 10.46
C LYS A 137 -23.38 3.39 11.08
N ARG A 138 -24.07 2.28 10.78
CA ARG A 138 -25.38 1.97 11.38
C ARG A 138 -25.29 1.74 12.88
N GLY A 139 -24.30 0.97 13.34
CA GLY A 139 -24.06 0.72 14.77
C GLY A 139 -23.75 2.01 15.53
N MET A 140 -22.86 2.84 14.98
CA MET A 140 -22.51 4.15 15.53
C MET A 140 -23.72 5.07 15.62
N LYS A 141 -24.54 5.14 14.56
CA LYS A 141 -25.76 5.97 14.57
C LYS A 141 -26.70 5.58 15.71
N ARG A 142 -26.97 4.28 15.88
CA ARG A 142 -27.81 3.77 16.98
C ARG A 142 -27.20 4.05 18.35
N ALA A 143 -25.89 3.87 18.50
CA ALA A 143 -25.20 4.18 19.75
C ALA A 143 -25.36 5.66 20.12
N VAL A 144 -25.18 6.56 19.14
CA VAL A 144 -25.36 8.01 19.32
C VAL A 144 -26.81 8.36 19.68
N GLU A 145 -27.79 7.77 19.00
CA GLU A 145 -29.22 7.90 19.33
C GLU A 145 -29.50 7.47 20.78
N ASN A 146 -28.79 6.45 21.28
CA ASN A 146 -28.86 5.98 22.66
C ASN A 146 -27.94 6.74 23.65
N GLY A 147 -27.39 7.88 23.25
CA GLY A 147 -26.60 8.77 24.12
C GLY A 147 -25.08 8.51 24.15
N PHE A 148 -24.57 7.58 23.33
CA PHE A 148 -23.12 7.43 23.16
C PHE A 148 -22.52 8.66 22.49
N ARG A 149 -21.48 9.23 23.09
CA ARG A 149 -20.78 10.41 22.59
C ARG A 149 -19.39 10.04 22.06
N PRO A 150 -19.24 9.71 20.77
CA PRO A 150 -17.96 9.27 20.19
C PRO A 150 -16.85 10.31 20.35
N GLU A 151 -17.20 11.60 20.44
CA GLU A 151 -16.26 12.69 20.67
C GLU A 151 -15.50 12.60 22.00
N LYS A 152 -16.01 11.84 22.98
CA LYS A 152 -15.33 11.61 24.27
C LYS A 152 -14.20 10.57 24.19
N ASN A 153 -14.16 9.74 23.12
CA ASN A 153 -13.12 8.72 22.91
C ASN A 153 -11.89 9.25 22.14
N LEU A 154 -11.89 10.53 21.77
CA LEU A 154 -10.75 11.17 21.13
C LEU A 154 -9.68 11.49 22.19
N LYS A 155 -8.69 10.59 22.35
CA LYS A 155 -7.62 10.68 23.37
C LYS A 155 -6.71 11.92 23.25
N ASN A 156 -6.75 12.64 22.13
CA ASN A 156 -5.90 13.80 21.85
C ASN A 156 -6.67 15.13 21.74
N ARG A 157 -7.79 15.29 22.47
CA ARG A 157 -8.54 16.56 22.50
C ARG A 157 -7.67 17.77 22.88
N HIS A 158 -6.65 17.59 23.73
CA HIS A 158 -5.74 18.66 24.16
C HIS A 158 -4.66 19.04 23.12
N LEU A 159 -4.34 18.14 22.17
CA LEU A 159 -3.43 18.44 21.05
C LEU A 159 -4.17 18.94 19.80
N SER A 160 -5.50 18.73 19.78
CA SER A 160 -6.40 19.10 18.68
C SER A 160 -7.52 20.02 19.17
N THR A 161 -7.23 20.98 20.05
CA THR A 161 -7.93 22.28 19.97
C THR A 161 -7.69 22.74 18.54
N GLY A 162 -8.76 22.67 17.71
CA GLY A 162 -8.66 22.81 16.27
C GLY A 162 -7.70 23.94 15.92
N ARG A 163 -6.67 23.61 15.11
CA ARG A 163 -5.57 24.52 14.70
C ARG A 163 -6.07 25.95 14.80
N GLU A 164 -5.57 26.71 15.78
CA GLU A 164 -5.94 28.12 15.92
C GLU A 164 -5.91 28.71 14.51
N LYS A 165 -7.04 29.28 14.08
CA LYS A 165 -7.12 29.89 12.75
C LYS A 165 -6.06 30.99 12.76
N LYS A 166 -4.87 30.71 12.23
CA LYS A 166 -3.84 31.72 12.02
C LYS A 166 -4.53 32.87 11.30
N GLU A 167 -4.56 34.05 11.93
CA GLU A 167 -5.14 35.23 11.31
C GLU A 167 -4.26 35.61 10.14
N VAL A 168 -4.77 35.37 8.93
CA VAL A 168 -4.09 35.69 7.68
C VAL A 168 -4.95 36.74 6.98
N PRO A 169 -4.38 37.86 6.52
CA PRO A 169 -5.12 38.90 5.81
C PRO A 169 -5.65 38.36 4.48
N ILE A 170 -6.94 38.03 4.43
CA ILE A 170 -7.59 37.47 3.23
C ILE A 170 -7.58 38.48 2.08
N GLU A 171 -7.80 39.76 2.40
CA GLU A 171 -7.76 40.85 1.41
C GLU A 171 -6.41 40.92 0.69
N GLU A 172 -5.32 40.70 1.43
CA GLU A 172 -3.97 40.69 0.87
C GLU A 172 -3.72 39.47 -0.02
N ILE A 173 -4.21 38.29 0.37
CA ILE A 173 -4.16 37.08 -0.48
C ILE A 173 -4.90 37.34 -1.81
N VAL A 174 -6.09 37.95 -1.76
CA VAL A 174 -6.89 38.24 -2.95
C VAL A 174 -6.21 39.28 -3.83
N ARG A 175 -5.64 40.34 -3.24
CA ARG A 175 -4.89 41.37 -3.96
C ARG A 175 -3.69 40.78 -4.69
N LEU A 176 -2.85 40.02 -3.99
CA LEU A 176 -1.67 39.39 -4.58
C LEU A 176 -2.04 38.37 -5.66
N ARG A 177 -3.17 37.65 -5.49
CA ARG A 177 -3.66 36.72 -6.51
C ARG A 177 -4.20 37.42 -7.75
N ARG A 178 -4.81 38.61 -7.61
CA ARG A 178 -5.22 39.47 -8.73
C ARG A 178 -4.03 40.03 -9.50
N ASN A 179 -2.90 40.22 -8.83
CA ASN A 179 -1.62 40.57 -9.45
C ASN A 179 -0.88 39.35 -10.03
N GLU A 180 -1.59 38.24 -10.25
CA GLU A 180 -1.12 37.01 -10.91
C GLU A 180 -0.04 36.20 -10.15
N LEU A 181 0.28 36.53 -8.90
CA LEU A 181 1.21 35.72 -8.10
C LEU A 181 0.66 34.31 -7.85
N THR A 182 1.56 33.33 -7.84
CA THR A 182 1.27 31.95 -7.46
C THR A 182 1.01 31.83 -5.96
N PHE A 183 0.26 30.81 -5.54
CA PHE A 183 0.02 30.56 -4.11
C PHE A 183 1.29 30.31 -3.28
N GLU A 184 2.38 29.95 -3.95
CA GLU A 184 3.69 29.74 -3.34
C GLU A 184 4.40 31.05 -3.06
N GLU A 185 4.40 31.96 -4.05
CA GLU A 185 4.91 33.33 -3.89
C GLU A 185 4.09 34.11 -2.87
N ILE A 186 2.76 34.01 -2.91
CA ILE A 186 1.88 34.66 -1.92
C ILE A 186 2.21 34.16 -0.50
N ALA A 187 2.43 32.86 -0.32
CA ALA A 187 2.82 32.31 0.98
C ALA A 187 4.21 32.79 1.42
N ALA A 188 5.16 32.94 0.49
CA ALA A 188 6.49 33.49 0.79
C ALA A 188 6.41 34.97 1.20
N THR A 189 5.64 35.78 0.47
CA THR A 189 5.39 37.20 0.77
C THR A 189 4.74 37.38 2.14
N LEU A 190 3.72 36.59 2.46
CA LEU A 190 3.05 36.65 3.75
C LEU A 190 3.95 36.22 4.91
N ARG A 191 4.84 35.25 4.70
CA ARG A 191 5.90 34.92 5.68
C ARG A 191 6.86 36.09 5.89
N GLY A 192 7.20 36.83 4.83
CA GLY A 192 7.98 38.07 4.92
C GLY A 192 7.33 39.16 5.77
N PHE A 193 5.98 39.19 5.84
CA PHE A 193 5.21 40.07 6.71
C PHE A 193 4.93 39.50 8.11
N GLY A 194 5.56 38.38 8.48
CA GLY A 194 5.43 37.77 9.81
C GLY A 194 4.25 36.81 9.97
N HIS A 195 3.53 36.48 8.88
CA HIS A 195 2.49 35.45 8.92
C HIS A 195 3.09 34.08 8.60
N ASP A 196 3.14 33.19 9.60
CA ASP A 196 3.59 31.81 9.40
C ASP A 196 2.53 30.98 8.65
N VAL A 197 2.52 31.05 7.31
CA VAL A 197 1.51 30.39 6.46
C VAL A 197 2.13 29.49 5.41
N SER A 198 1.49 28.35 5.17
CA SER A 198 1.83 27.42 4.08
C SER A 198 1.04 27.74 2.81
N LYS A 199 1.55 27.31 1.65
CA LYS A 199 0.84 27.33 0.36
C LYS A 199 -0.58 26.78 0.46
N ALA A 200 -0.74 25.65 1.15
CA ALA A 200 -2.03 25.02 1.39
C ALA A 200 -2.98 25.91 2.22
N THR A 201 -2.45 26.66 3.18
CA THR A 201 -3.22 27.60 4.01
C THR A 201 -3.72 28.78 3.17
N VAL A 202 -2.86 29.36 2.33
CA VAL A 202 -3.21 30.46 1.41
C VAL A 202 -4.26 30.02 0.39
N HIS A 203 -4.06 28.87 -0.27
CA HIS A 203 -5.00 28.31 -1.22
C HIS A 203 -6.38 28.09 -0.59
N ARG A 204 -6.43 27.46 0.58
CA ARG A 204 -7.69 27.21 1.31
C ARG A 204 -8.42 28.51 1.65
N ARG A 205 -7.73 29.52 2.17
CA ARG A 205 -8.32 30.83 2.49
C ARG A 205 -8.88 31.55 1.26
N TYR A 206 -8.17 31.48 0.13
CA TYR A 206 -8.64 32.06 -1.13
C TYR A 206 -9.91 31.36 -1.63
N VAL A 207 -9.96 30.02 -1.58
CA VAL A 207 -11.15 29.23 -1.97
C VAL A 207 -12.34 29.45 -1.04
N GLU A 208 -12.10 29.58 0.28
CA GLU A 208 -13.15 29.94 1.24
C GLU A 208 -13.76 31.30 0.92
N TYR A 209 -12.92 32.29 0.56
CA TYR A 209 -13.37 33.63 0.16
C TYR A 209 -14.19 33.64 -1.14
N THR A 210 -13.75 32.91 -2.17
CA THR A 210 -14.48 32.87 -3.45
C THR A 210 -15.84 32.21 -3.31
N LYS A 211 -15.93 31.12 -2.53
CA LYS A 211 -17.22 30.45 -2.22
C LYS A 211 -18.18 31.38 -1.47
N GLN A 212 -17.71 32.06 -0.41
CA GLN A 212 -18.54 33.01 0.34
C GLN A 212 -18.96 34.23 -0.49
N SER A 213 -18.17 34.63 -1.48
CA SER A 213 -18.51 35.73 -2.39
C SER A 213 -19.57 35.31 -3.42
N LEU A 214 -19.53 34.06 -3.88
CA LEU A 214 -20.54 33.48 -4.77
C LEU A 214 -21.89 33.29 -4.07
N ASP A 215 -21.89 32.82 -2.82
CA ASP A 215 -23.11 32.61 -2.03
C ASP A 215 -23.82 33.91 -1.62
N LYS A 216 -23.16 35.08 -1.72
CA LYS A 216 -23.74 36.40 -1.42
C LYS A 216 -24.34 37.10 -2.64
N GLN A 217 -24.14 36.56 -3.85
CA GLN A 217 -24.61 37.15 -5.11
C GLN A 217 -25.79 36.39 -5.72
N GLY A 218 -26.24 35.29 -5.10
CA GLY A 218 -27.47 34.57 -5.44
C GLY A 218 -28.54 34.78 -4.37
#